data_AF-A0A366ZHB7-F1
#
_entry.id   AF-A0A366ZHB7-F1
#
_cell.length_a   1.000
_cell.length_b   1.000
_cell.length_c   1.000
_cell.angle_alpha   90.00
_cell.angle_beta   90.00
_cell.angle_gamma   90.00
#
_symmetry.space_group_name_H-M   'P 1'
#
loop_
_entity.id
_entity.type
_entity.pdbx_description
1 polymer ?
#
loop_
_entity_poly.entity_id
_entity_poly.type
_entity_poly.pdbx_seq_one_letter_code
_entity_poly.pdbx_strand_id
1 'polypeptide(L)'
;MVPGDAFVAQVNWLVAVTGGKEQLAQRSGGLVSVRTLDNWTAGNYPRTKVTGAVRELDMWARTQLPGYPTAAGVPSLIESCGPASRNGGPVVADEVIRPVPDEPTAPPSRRWRRWALMAAAQLSVIGAAVLVTLLVVDEEESAAAPDGTAAANELVNLPLPSTGDGRLRQEEAGSIGANTYADPRTLEGGGPAIPPNTVLEVRCRYYAPSVPSVTPDGFWYLIETAEWNGLWSPANSFMNGDVPGGPYIHNTDFDVPVCE
;
A
#
# COMPACT_ATOMS: atom_id res chain seq x y z
N MET A 1 2.72 37.18 3.51
CA MET A 1 2.13 35.98 2.86
C MET A 1 2.51 34.81 3.74
N VAL A 2 1.54 34.16 4.40
CA VAL A 2 1.84 32.98 5.22
C VAL A 2 2.44 31.93 4.27
N PRO A 3 3.64 31.38 4.54
CA PRO A 3 4.18 30.32 3.71
C PRO A 3 3.16 29.19 3.71
N GLY A 4 2.68 28.80 2.52
CA GLY A 4 1.82 27.64 2.40
C GLY A 4 2.51 26.42 3.02
N ASP A 5 1.72 25.52 3.61
CA ASP A 5 2.23 24.29 4.21
C ASP A 5 3.07 23.53 3.17
N ALA A 6 4.38 23.39 3.43
CA ALA A 6 5.35 22.86 2.47
C ALA A 6 5.01 21.42 2.04
N PHE A 7 4.48 20.62 2.97
CA PHE A 7 4.04 19.27 2.67
C PHE A 7 2.86 19.28 1.70
N VAL A 8 1.85 20.12 1.98
CA VAL A 8 0.67 20.26 1.12
C VAL A 8 1.05 20.77 -0.27
N ALA A 9 1.96 21.75 -0.35
CA ALA A 9 2.48 22.25 -1.62
C ALA A 9 3.20 21.15 -2.42
N GLN A 10 4.00 20.34 -1.75
CA GLN A 10 4.73 19.23 -2.39
C GLN A 10 3.77 18.14 -2.89
N VAL A 11 2.74 17.78 -2.12
CA VAL A 11 1.71 16.81 -2.54
C VAL A 11 0.89 17.35 -3.72
N ASN A 12 0.49 18.62 -3.69
CA ASN A 12 -0.24 19.24 -4.80
C ASN A 12 0.58 19.26 -6.09
N TRP A 13 1.89 19.51 -5.99
CA TRP A 13 2.79 19.41 -7.14
C TRP A 13 2.85 17.98 -7.71
N LEU A 14 2.97 16.97 -6.83
CA LEU A 14 2.96 15.56 -7.25
C LEU A 14 1.67 15.18 -7.96
N VAL A 15 0.52 15.64 -7.46
CA VAL A 15 -0.79 15.44 -8.09
C VAL A 15 -0.84 16.10 -9.48
N ALA A 16 -0.33 17.33 -9.60
CA ALA A 16 -0.35 18.06 -10.88
C ALA A 16 0.54 17.40 -11.94
N VAL A 17 1.78 17.03 -11.60
CA VAL A 17 2.74 16.44 -12.56
C VAL A 17 2.35 15.02 -12.99
N THR A 18 1.58 14.31 -12.17
CA THR A 18 1.09 12.97 -12.51
C THR A 18 -0.25 12.97 -13.25
N GLY A 19 -0.94 14.11 -13.31
CA GLY A 19 -2.21 14.27 -14.02
C GLY A 19 -3.45 13.96 -13.17
N GLY A 20 -3.34 13.99 -11.84
CA GLY A 20 -4.46 13.77 -10.92
C GLY A 20 -4.12 12.84 -9.76
N LYS A 21 -4.99 12.79 -8.75
CA LYS A 21 -4.79 11.96 -7.54
C LYS A 21 -4.91 10.47 -7.87
N GLU A 22 -5.83 10.13 -8.76
CA GLU A 22 -6.08 8.80 -9.30
C GLU A 22 -4.84 8.30 -10.06
N GLN A 23 -4.29 9.16 -10.91
CA GLN A 23 -3.06 8.86 -11.67
C GLN A 23 -1.84 8.75 -10.77
N LEU A 24 -1.73 9.60 -9.73
CA LEU A 24 -0.66 9.49 -8.73
C LEU A 24 -0.75 8.15 -7.98
N ALA A 25 -1.94 7.76 -7.53
CA ALA A 25 -2.17 6.50 -6.85
C ALA A 25 -1.85 5.30 -7.76
N GLN A 26 -2.28 5.33 -9.01
CA GLN A 26 -2.01 4.25 -9.97
C GLN A 26 -0.52 4.15 -10.33
N ARG A 27 0.13 5.29 -10.68
CA ARG A 27 1.54 5.31 -11.11
C ARG A 27 2.53 5.06 -9.98
N SER A 28 2.14 5.37 -8.74
CA SER A 28 2.89 4.97 -7.55
C SER A 28 2.76 3.49 -7.22
N GLY A 29 1.90 2.72 -7.92
CA GLY A 29 1.67 1.32 -7.61
C GLY A 29 0.82 1.12 -6.36
N GLY A 30 -0.03 2.09 -6.02
CA GLY A 30 -0.92 2.01 -4.87
C GLY A 30 -0.27 2.34 -3.52
N LEU A 31 0.96 2.87 -3.50
CA LEU A 31 1.64 3.26 -2.26
C LEU A 31 0.83 4.24 -1.40
N VAL A 32 0.02 5.09 -2.05
CA VAL A 32 -0.88 6.04 -1.39
C VAL A 32 -2.23 6.04 -2.09
N SER A 33 -3.31 5.86 -1.30
CA SER A 33 -4.68 5.91 -1.81
C SER A 33 -5.13 7.34 -2.15
N VAL A 34 -6.12 7.48 -3.04
CA VAL A 34 -6.74 8.77 -3.38
C VAL A 34 -7.28 9.48 -2.13
N ARG A 35 -7.94 8.74 -1.23
CA ARG A 35 -8.43 9.26 0.05
C ARG A 35 -7.31 9.80 0.94
N THR A 36 -6.16 9.13 0.95
CA THR A 36 -4.99 9.60 1.70
C THR A 36 -4.45 10.90 1.10
N LEU A 37 -4.41 11.00 -0.24
CA LEU A 37 -4.03 12.23 -0.94
C LEU A 37 -5.05 13.36 -0.68
N ASP A 38 -6.35 13.07 -0.60
CA ASP A 38 -7.37 14.06 -0.20
C ASP A 38 -7.12 14.61 1.19
N ASN A 39 -6.86 13.73 2.16
CA ASN A 39 -6.53 14.15 3.52
C ASN A 39 -5.26 14.99 3.56
N TRP A 40 -4.21 14.56 2.86
CA TRP A 40 -2.93 15.26 2.82
C TRP A 40 -3.04 16.62 2.15
N THR A 41 -3.76 16.72 1.03
CA THR A 41 -4.01 18.00 0.33
C THR A 41 -4.90 18.95 1.14
N ALA A 42 -5.76 18.42 2.02
CA ALA A 42 -6.53 19.19 3.00
C ALA A 42 -5.71 19.59 4.25
N GLY A 43 -4.43 19.23 4.34
CA GLY A 43 -3.56 19.54 5.48
C GLY A 43 -3.65 18.55 6.64
N ASN A 44 -4.39 17.46 6.48
CA ASN A 44 -4.53 16.35 7.43
C ASN A 44 -3.49 15.27 7.11
N TYR A 45 -2.25 15.50 7.53
CA TYR A 45 -1.13 14.57 7.32
C TYR A 45 -0.29 14.36 8.59
N PRO A 46 0.56 13.31 8.63
CA PRO A 46 1.42 13.05 9.78
C PRO A 46 2.49 14.15 9.97
N ARG A 47 2.18 15.16 10.79
CA ARG A 47 3.10 16.30 11.05
C ARG A 47 4.26 15.97 11.99
N THR A 48 4.06 15.02 12.90
CA THR A 48 4.99 14.73 14.01
C THR A 48 5.88 13.52 13.75
N LYS A 49 5.56 12.70 12.75
CA LYS A 49 6.30 11.50 12.40
C LYS A 49 6.23 11.23 10.90
N VAL A 50 7.33 10.74 10.33
CA VAL A 50 7.38 10.27 8.94
C VAL A 50 6.83 8.84 8.89
N THR A 51 5.69 8.62 8.24
CA THR A 51 5.07 7.30 8.06
C THR A 51 5.67 6.55 6.87
N GLY A 52 5.48 5.22 6.82
CA GLY A 52 5.91 4.37 5.68
C GLY A 52 5.40 4.91 4.34
N ALA A 53 4.10 5.21 4.25
CA ALA A 53 3.49 5.82 3.06
C ALA A 53 4.16 7.13 2.60
N VAL A 54 4.65 7.97 3.53
CA VAL A 54 5.36 9.20 3.18
C VAL A 54 6.75 8.89 2.65
N ARG A 55 7.47 7.93 3.25
CA ARG A 55 8.81 7.52 2.80
C ARG A 55 8.77 6.86 1.43
N GLU A 56 7.80 5.99 1.22
CA GLU A 56 7.64 5.24 -0.02
C GLU A 56 7.22 6.15 -1.17
N LEU A 57 6.27 7.08 -0.94
CA LEU A 57 5.91 8.07 -1.94
C LEU A 57 7.07 9.02 -2.27
N ASP A 58 7.84 9.45 -1.26
CA ASP A 58 9.03 10.29 -1.45
C ASP A 58 10.10 9.58 -2.28
N MET A 59 10.37 8.31 -1.97
CA MET A 59 11.34 7.49 -2.71
C MET A 59 10.88 7.24 -4.15
N TRP A 60 9.60 6.92 -4.34
CA TRP A 60 9.00 6.78 -5.66
C TRP A 60 9.11 8.09 -6.46
N ALA A 61 8.79 9.24 -5.85
CA ALA A 61 8.86 10.53 -6.53
C ALA A 61 10.30 10.87 -6.97
N ARG A 62 11.31 10.63 -6.11
CA ARG A 62 12.73 10.82 -6.45
C ARG A 62 13.20 9.96 -7.62
N THR A 63 12.63 8.76 -7.77
CA THR A 63 13.05 7.81 -8.80
C THR A 63 12.30 8.00 -10.12
N GLN A 64 11.03 8.41 -10.08
CA GLN A 64 10.15 8.44 -11.24
C GLN A 64 9.90 9.84 -11.80
N LEU A 65 10.10 10.91 -11.01
CA LEU A 65 9.77 12.28 -11.41
C LEU A 65 11.03 13.15 -11.49
N PRO A 66 11.49 13.49 -12.71
CA PRO A 66 12.60 14.41 -12.89
C PRO A 66 12.32 15.76 -12.24
N GLY A 67 13.28 16.26 -11.46
CA GLY A 67 13.17 17.56 -10.78
C GLY A 67 12.51 17.52 -9.41
N TYR A 68 12.01 16.37 -8.93
CA TYR A 68 11.61 16.24 -7.52
C TYR A 68 12.85 16.23 -6.59
N PRO A 69 12.85 16.92 -5.43
CA PRO A 69 11.77 17.77 -4.88
C PRO A 69 11.85 19.25 -5.32
N THR A 70 12.97 19.69 -5.92
CA THR A 70 13.25 21.11 -6.17
C THR A 70 12.27 21.82 -7.11
N ALA A 71 11.62 21.08 -8.00
CA ALA A 71 10.63 21.60 -8.94
C ALA A 71 9.37 22.17 -8.27
N ALA A 72 9.05 21.76 -7.04
CA ALA A 72 7.96 22.33 -6.26
C ALA A 72 8.38 23.59 -5.48
N GLY A 73 9.67 23.93 -5.46
CA GLY A 73 10.21 25.06 -4.69
C GLY A 73 10.11 24.89 -3.17
N VAL A 74 9.81 23.69 -2.69
CA VAL A 74 9.64 23.34 -1.27
C VAL A 74 10.47 22.09 -0.93
N PRO A 75 10.77 21.85 0.36
CA PRO A 75 11.45 20.63 0.79
C PRO A 75 10.67 19.36 0.41
N SER A 76 11.38 18.24 0.38
CA SER A 76 10.77 16.93 0.10
C SER A 76 9.69 16.55 1.11
N LEU A 77 8.86 15.54 0.79
CA LEU A 77 7.78 15.08 1.69
C LEU A 77 8.31 14.66 3.06
N ILE A 78 9.46 13.98 3.10
CA ILE A 78 10.10 13.56 4.35
C ILE A 78 10.59 14.77 5.15
N GLU A 79 11.23 15.75 4.49
CA GLU A 79 11.75 16.96 5.16
C GLU A 79 10.62 17.88 5.65
N SER A 80 9.49 17.88 4.95
CA SER A 80 8.28 18.60 5.33
C SER A 80 7.46 17.88 6.42
N CYS A 81 7.80 16.64 6.76
CA CYS A 81 7.20 15.84 7.83
C CYS A 81 8.13 15.78 9.06
N GLY A 82 7.74 16.40 10.18
CA GLY A 82 8.44 16.25 11.46
C GLY A 82 8.43 17.52 12.32
N PRO A 83 8.88 17.43 13.58
CA PRO A 83 8.89 18.56 14.54
C PRO A 83 9.75 19.77 14.10
N ALA A 84 10.61 19.61 13.10
CA ALA A 84 11.40 20.70 12.51
C ALA A 84 10.57 21.63 11.58
N SER A 85 9.37 21.22 11.14
CA SER A 85 8.56 22.00 10.19
C SER A 85 7.86 23.23 10.81
N ARG A 86 8.11 23.56 12.09
CA ARG A 86 7.55 24.75 12.75
C ARG A 86 8.28 26.06 12.44
N ASN A 87 9.45 26.02 11.81
CA ASN A 87 10.19 27.24 11.48
C ASN A 87 10.10 27.55 9.99
N GLY A 88 9.02 28.22 9.61
CA GLY A 88 9.03 29.06 8.42
C GLY A 88 9.98 30.23 8.66
N GLY A 89 11.24 30.07 8.25
CA GLY A 89 12.24 31.13 8.18
C GLY A 89 12.85 31.15 6.77
N PRO A 90 13.14 32.33 6.21
CA PRO A 90 13.63 32.43 4.85
C PRO A 90 15.06 31.87 4.80
N VAL A 91 15.30 30.86 3.95
CA VAL A 91 16.66 30.48 3.60
C VAL A 91 17.16 31.54 2.61
N VAL A 92 17.91 32.49 3.15
CA VAL A 92 18.68 33.48 2.39
C VAL A 92 19.73 32.73 1.56
N ALA A 93 19.79 33.05 0.28
CA ALA A 93 20.88 32.69 -0.60
C ALA A 93 22.14 33.51 -0.27
N ASP A 94 23.27 32.83 -0.08
CA ASP A 94 24.62 33.18 -0.59
C ASP A 94 25.61 32.12 -0.06
N GLU A 95 26.29 31.36 -0.93
CA GLU A 95 27.66 31.62 -1.46
C GLU A 95 28.73 31.44 -0.34
N VAL A 96 29.78 30.60 -0.43
CA VAL A 96 30.80 30.40 -1.46
C VAL A 96 31.54 29.06 -1.21
N ILE A 97 31.94 28.40 -2.29
CA ILE A 97 32.76 27.17 -2.43
C ILE A 97 34.18 27.30 -1.84
N ARG A 98 34.76 26.24 -1.27
CA ARG A 98 36.17 25.83 -1.55
C ARG A 98 36.39 24.30 -1.54
N PRO A 99 37.22 23.75 -2.45
CA PRO A 99 37.38 22.32 -2.71
C PRO A 99 38.63 21.71 -2.03
N VAL A 100 38.60 20.44 -1.66
CA VAL A 100 39.78 19.61 -1.32
C VAL A 100 39.41 18.11 -1.52
N PRO A 101 40.37 17.19 -1.77
CA PRO A 101 40.60 16.56 -3.07
C PRO A 101 40.24 15.05 -3.10
N ASP A 102 40.28 14.51 -4.32
CA ASP A 102 40.07 13.12 -4.72
C ASP A 102 40.90 12.06 -3.98
N GLU A 103 40.25 10.89 -3.78
CA GLU A 103 40.72 9.49 -3.93
C GLU A 103 40.33 8.56 -2.76
N PRO A 104 40.19 7.24 -2.98
CA PRO A 104 39.70 6.54 -4.17
C PRO A 104 38.54 5.58 -3.85
N THR A 105 37.75 5.31 -4.86
CA THR A 105 36.61 4.38 -4.87
C THR A 105 37.06 2.91 -4.76
N ALA A 106 36.60 2.22 -3.71
CA ALA A 106 36.61 0.76 -3.67
C ALA A 106 35.38 0.21 -4.43
N PRO A 107 35.52 -0.89 -5.21
CA PRO A 107 34.48 -1.32 -6.14
C PRO A 107 33.30 -2.03 -5.44
N PRO A 108 32.05 -1.82 -5.89
CA PRO A 108 30.92 -2.62 -5.43
C PRO A 108 31.06 -4.06 -5.94
N SER A 109 30.90 -4.99 -5.00
CA SER A 109 31.08 -6.42 -5.17
C SER A 109 30.04 -7.04 -6.11
N ARG A 110 30.57 -7.90 -6.99
CA ARG A 110 29.88 -8.77 -7.93
C ARG A 110 28.80 -9.61 -7.25
N ARG A 111 27.51 -9.28 -7.39
CA ARG A 111 26.40 -10.26 -7.24
C ARG A 111 25.13 -9.98 -8.03
N TRP A 112 25.03 -8.85 -8.74
CA TRP A 112 23.84 -8.45 -9.50
C TRP A 112 23.78 -8.90 -10.97
N ARG A 113 24.84 -9.48 -11.53
CA ARG A 113 24.91 -9.83 -12.97
C ARG A 113 24.31 -11.21 -13.34
N ARG A 114 23.35 -11.76 -12.58
CA ARG A 114 22.80 -13.11 -12.89
C ARG A 114 21.29 -13.23 -13.07
N TRP A 115 20.52 -12.14 -13.03
CA TRP A 115 19.07 -12.23 -13.31
C TRP A 115 18.58 -11.37 -14.48
N ALA A 116 19.50 -10.80 -15.27
CA ALA A 116 19.17 -10.01 -16.47
C ALA A 116 19.16 -10.82 -17.79
N LEU A 117 19.10 -12.16 -17.75
CA LEU A 117 19.11 -13.00 -18.96
C LEU A 117 18.10 -14.16 -18.89
N MET A 118 16.84 -13.85 -18.56
CA MET A 118 15.69 -14.72 -18.86
C MET A 118 14.51 -13.88 -19.38
N ALA A 119 14.78 -12.92 -20.27
CA ALA A 119 13.76 -12.07 -20.90
C ALA A 119 13.81 -12.13 -22.44
N ALA A 120 14.37 -13.19 -23.01
CA ALA A 120 14.51 -13.33 -24.46
C ALA A 120 14.32 -14.78 -24.92
N ALA A 121 13.11 -15.33 -24.74
CA ALA A 121 12.59 -16.47 -25.52
C ALA A 121 11.12 -16.82 -25.19
N GLN A 122 10.19 -15.86 -25.15
CA GLN A 122 8.74 -16.15 -25.28
C GLN A 122 8.00 -15.04 -26.05
N LEU A 123 8.67 -14.46 -27.07
CA LEU A 123 8.13 -13.44 -27.97
C LEU A 123 7.87 -14.01 -29.38
N SER A 124 7.31 -15.21 -29.48
CA SER A 124 7.00 -15.85 -30.77
C SER A 124 5.69 -16.64 -30.83
N VAL A 125 4.75 -16.41 -29.90
CA VAL A 125 3.36 -16.93 -30.01
C VAL A 125 2.31 -15.81 -30.12
N ILE A 126 2.65 -14.56 -29.77
CA ILE A 126 1.67 -13.44 -29.78
C ILE A 126 1.53 -12.80 -31.18
N GLY A 127 2.52 -12.96 -32.06
CA GLY A 127 2.49 -12.34 -33.40
C GLY A 127 1.47 -12.94 -34.38
N ALA A 128 1.00 -14.17 -34.15
CA ALA A 128 0.01 -14.82 -35.02
C ALA A 128 -1.44 -14.56 -34.60
N ALA A 129 -1.68 -14.15 -33.34
CA ALA A 129 -3.04 -13.89 -32.86
C ALA A 129 -3.56 -12.52 -33.33
N VAL A 130 -2.69 -11.50 -33.40
CA VAL A 130 -3.11 -10.12 -33.73
C VAL A 130 -3.50 -9.96 -35.21
N LEU A 131 -2.96 -10.77 -36.12
CA LEU A 131 -3.30 -10.68 -37.54
C LEU A 131 -4.61 -11.43 -37.90
N VAL A 132 -5.04 -12.38 -37.08
CA VAL A 132 -6.31 -13.11 -37.29
C VAL A 132 -7.50 -12.33 -36.75
N THR A 133 -7.34 -11.55 -35.68
CA THR A 133 -8.45 -10.73 -35.15
C THR A 133 -8.77 -9.48 -35.98
N LEU A 134 -7.86 -9.02 -36.84
CA LEU A 134 -8.07 -7.81 -37.65
C LEU A 134 -8.83 -8.05 -38.97
N LEU A 135 -9.24 -9.28 -39.28
CA LEU A 135 -9.96 -9.61 -40.51
C LEU A 135 -11.41 -10.10 -40.31
N VAL A 136 -11.93 -10.13 -39.07
CA VAL A 136 -13.24 -10.76 -38.77
C VAL A 136 -14.26 -9.83 -38.09
N VAL A 137 -14.02 -8.54 -37.91
CA VAL A 137 -15.06 -7.65 -37.37
C VAL A 137 -15.47 -6.64 -38.42
N ASP A 138 -16.30 -7.14 -39.34
CA ASP A 138 -17.33 -6.36 -40.01
C ASP A 138 -18.58 -6.35 -39.09
N GLU A 139 -19.26 -5.21 -39.07
CA GLU A 139 -20.60 -4.93 -38.54
C GLU A 139 -20.89 -5.01 -37.01
N GLU A 140 -21.26 -3.82 -36.50
CA GLU A 140 -22.30 -3.50 -35.51
C GLU A 140 -22.53 -4.43 -34.29
N GLU A 141 -22.21 -3.95 -33.09
CA GLU A 141 -23.21 -3.61 -32.06
C GLU A 141 -22.51 -2.95 -30.84
N SER A 142 -23.00 -1.79 -30.45
CA SER A 142 -22.49 -1.00 -29.33
C SER A 142 -22.88 -1.63 -27.99
N ALA A 143 -22.13 -2.61 -27.50
CA ALA A 143 -22.26 -3.13 -26.14
C ALA A 143 -21.49 -2.22 -25.15
N ALA A 144 -22.23 -1.55 -24.27
CA ALA A 144 -21.67 -0.78 -23.16
C ALA A 144 -20.75 -1.65 -22.30
N ALA A 145 -19.56 -1.13 -21.96
CA ALA A 145 -18.65 -1.78 -21.02
C ALA A 145 -19.37 -2.02 -19.68
N PRO A 146 -19.20 -3.18 -19.02
CA PRO A 146 -19.83 -3.45 -17.74
C PRO A 146 -19.31 -2.46 -16.70
N ASP A 147 -20.25 -1.80 -16.02
CA ASP A 147 -20.00 -0.79 -15.00
C ASP A 147 -19.31 -1.44 -13.79
N GLY A 148 -18.00 -1.25 -13.64
CA GLY A 148 -17.19 -1.90 -12.59
C GLY A 148 -17.66 -1.60 -11.16
N THR A 149 -18.42 -0.52 -10.97
CA THR A 149 -19.04 -0.15 -9.70
C THR A 149 -20.21 -1.05 -9.33
N ALA A 150 -20.95 -1.57 -10.32
CA ALA A 150 -22.07 -2.49 -10.09
C ALA A 150 -21.55 -3.85 -9.61
N ALA A 151 -20.49 -4.38 -10.21
CA ALA A 151 -19.87 -5.65 -9.81
C ALA A 151 -19.24 -5.58 -8.40
N ALA A 152 -18.62 -4.46 -8.03
CA ALA A 152 -18.07 -4.26 -6.68
C ALA A 152 -19.19 -4.19 -5.62
N ASN A 153 -20.31 -3.54 -5.93
CA ASN A 153 -21.48 -3.50 -5.04
C ASN A 153 -22.15 -4.88 -4.92
N GLU A 154 -22.15 -5.69 -5.98
CA GLU A 154 -22.66 -7.07 -5.92
C GLU A 154 -21.82 -7.94 -4.97
N LEU A 155 -20.49 -7.82 -5.00
CA LEU A 155 -19.59 -8.55 -4.10
C LEU A 155 -19.78 -8.22 -2.61
N VAL A 156 -20.21 -7.01 -2.26
CA VAL A 156 -20.51 -6.62 -0.87
C VAL A 156 -21.84 -7.22 -0.39
N ASN A 157 -22.80 -7.43 -1.29
CA ASN A 157 -24.12 -7.96 -0.95
C ASN A 157 -24.16 -9.49 -0.81
N LEU A 158 -23.11 -10.20 -1.24
CA LEU A 158 -23.00 -11.63 -1.03
C LEU A 158 -22.71 -11.95 0.44
N PRO A 159 -23.29 -13.03 1.00
CA PRO A 159 -22.93 -13.49 2.34
C PRO A 159 -21.45 -13.84 2.39
N LEU A 160 -20.80 -13.52 3.52
CA LEU A 160 -19.40 -13.86 3.73
C LEU A 160 -19.25 -15.38 3.92
N PRO A 161 -18.26 -16.01 3.27
CA PRO A 161 -17.93 -17.39 3.55
C PRO A 161 -17.47 -17.51 4.99
N SER A 162 -17.88 -18.58 5.66
CA SER A 162 -17.57 -18.79 7.08
C SER A 162 -17.15 -20.23 7.39
N THR A 163 -17.02 -21.08 6.37
CA THR A 163 -16.61 -22.47 6.56
C THR A 163 -15.12 -22.60 6.30
N GLY A 164 -14.37 -23.21 7.22
CA GLY A 164 -12.98 -23.60 7.01
C GLY A 164 -12.84 -25.11 6.76
N ASP A 165 -11.65 -25.64 6.97
CA ASP A 165 -11.36 -27.09 6.89
C ASP A 165 -11.88 -27.91 8.09
N GLY A 166 -12.63 -27.26 8.99
CA GLY A 166 -13.17 -27.86 10.22
C GLY A 166 -12.20 -27.93 11.39
N ARG A 167 -10.92 -27.54 11.21
CA ARG A 167 -9.92 -27.49 12.28
C ARG A 167 -9.57 -26.03 12.61
N LEU A 168 -9.65 -25.67 13.88
CA LEU A 168 -9.23 -24.34 14.34
C LEU A 168 -7.70 -24.23 14.39
N ARG A 169 -7.17 -23.04 14.09
CA ARG A 169 -5.75 -22.70 14.23
C ARG A 169 -5.57 -21.72 15.37
N GLN A 170 -4.48 -21.85 16.11
CA GLN A 170 -4.16 -20.87 17.14
C GLN A 170 -3.33 -19.75 16.55
N GLU A 171 -3.74 -18.52 16.81
CA GLU A 171 -3.02 -17.30 16.45
C GLU A 171 -2.81 -16.44 17.69
N GLU A 172 -1.68 -15.75 17.77
CA GLU A 172 -1.40 -14.78 18.83
C GLU A 172 -1.50 -13.37 18.25
N ALA A 173 -2.28 -12.50 18.86
CA ALA A 173 -2.32 -11.09 18.45
C ALA A 173 -0.96 -10.42 18.72
N GLY A 174 -0.50 -9.59 17.78
CA GLY A 174 0.76 -8.88 17.92
C GLY A 174 0.78 -7.87 19.08
N SER A 175 1.93 -7.20 19.24
CA SER A 175 2.19 -6.30 20.39
C SER A 175 1.26 -5.08 20.51
N ILE A 176 0.46 -4.77 19.48
CA ILE A 176 -0.52 -3.68 19.48
C ILE A 176 -1.97 -4.15 19.57
N GLY A 177 -2.21 -5.47 19.60
CA GLY A 177 -3.55 -6.06 19.52
C GLY A 177 -4.11 -6.04 18.10
N ALA A 178 -5.41 -6.30 17.97
CA ALA A 178 -6.08 -6.34 16.67
C ALA A 178 -7.53 -5.81 16.75
N ASN A 179 -7.99 -5.15 15.69
CA ASN A 179 -9.38 -4.70 15.58
C ASN A 179 -10.26 -5.80 15.01
N THR A 180 -11.54 -5.82 15.38
CA THR A 180 -12.51 -6.81 14.91
C THR A 180 -13.70 -6.15 14.22
N TYR A 181 -14.27 -6.82 13.22
CA TYR A 181 -15.32 -6.31 12.35
C TYR A 181 -16.32 -7.40 11.97
N ALA A 182 -17.57 -7.03 11.74
CA ALA A 182 -18.57 -7.97 11.22
C ALA A 182 -18.35 -8.25 9.73
N ASP A 183 -17.84 -7.27 8.97
CA ASP A 183 -17.55 -7.41 7.54
C ASP A 183 -16.15 -6.88 7.18
N PRO A 184 -15.24 -7.75 6.68
CA PRO A 184 -13.88 -7.37 6.34
C PRO A 184 -13.78 -6.55 5.04
N ARG A 185 -14.86 -6.45 4.25
CA ARG A 185 -14.90 -5.68 2.99
C ARG A 185 -15.26 -4.22 3.24
N THR A 186 -16.07 -3.95 4.27
CA THR A 186 -16.64 -2.62 4.56
C THR A 186 -16.13 -2.02 5.88
N LEU A 187 -15.57 -2.83 6.78
CA LEU A 187 -15.16 -2.46 8.13
C LEU A 187 -16.32 -2.02 9.03
N GLU A 188 -17.54 -2.44 8.70
CA GLU A 188 -18.72 -2.18 9.51
C GLU A 188 -18.90 -3.21 10.62
N GLY A 189 -19.73 -2.87 11.61
CA GLY A 189 -20.09 -3.77 12.71
C GLY A 189 -18.89 -4.14 13.60
N GLY A 190 -18.06 -3.15 13.95
CA GLY A 190 -16.90 -3.36 14.82
C GLY A 190 -17.26 -3.99 16.18
N GLY A 191 -16.45 -4.94 16.62
CA GLY A 191 -16.58 -5.58 17.94
C GLY A 191 -15.52 -5.11 18.94
N PRO A 192 -15.41 -5.77 20.10
CA PRO A 192 -14.32 -5.54 21.03
C PRO A 192 -12.97 -5.76 20.35
N ALA A 193 -12.00 -4.86 20.57
CA ALA A 193 -10.64 -5.07 20.09
C ALA A 193 -9.98 -6.23 20.84
N ILE A 194 -9.16 -7.00 20.15
CA ILE A 194 -8.34 -8.07 20.73
C ILE A 194 -7.13 -7.43 21.42
N PRO A 195 -6.90 -7.67 22.72
CA PRO A 195 -5.74 -7.16 23.41
C PRO A 195 -4.42 -7.71 22.84
N PRO A 196 -3.29 -6.99 23.00
CA PRO A 196 -1.97 -7.50 22.62
C PRO A 196 -1.62 -8.85 23.25
N ASN A 197 -0.89 -9.69 22.52
CA ASN A 197 -0.41 -11.02 22.96
C ASN A 197 -1.54 -11.96 23.43
N THR A 198 -2.75 -11.76 22.91
CA THR A 198 -3.88 -12.64 23.18
C THR A 198 -3.83 -13.80 22.20
N VAL A 199 -3.82 -15.03 22.73
CA VAL A 199 -3.95 -16.24 21.92
C VAL A 199 -5.43 -16.53 21.68
N LEU A 200 -5.80 -16.71 20.42
CA LEU A 200 -7.16 -17.02 20.00
C LEU A 200 -7.18 -18.12 18.93
N GLU A 201 -8.37 -18.60 18.64
CA GLU A 201 -8.66 -19.61 17.65
C GLU A 201 -9.28 -18.95 16.41
N VAL A 202 -8.68 -19.21 15.25
CA VAL A 202 -9.17 -18.78 13.94
C VAL A 202 -9.66 -19.98 13.15
N ARG A 203 -10.75 -19.80 12.42
CA ARG A 203 -11.35 -20.86 11.59
C ARG A 203 -10.74 -20.91 10.19
N CYS A 204 -10.66 -19.76 9.53
CA CYS A 204 -10.26 -19.64 8.14
C CYS A 204 -9.86 -18.20 7.81
N ARG A 205 -9.27 -18.02 6.63
CA ARG A 205 -8.86 -16.73 6.06
C ARG A 205 -9.71 -16.33 4.86
N TYR A 206 -10.02 -15.05 4.75
CA TYR A 206 -10.77 -14.47 3.63
C TYR A 206 -9.95 -13.36 2.96
N TYR A 207 -9.93 -13.34 1.64
CA TYR A 207 -9.20 -12.34 0.86
C TYR A 207 -10.09 -11.11 0.62
N ALA A 208 -9.76 -10.00 1.27
CA ALA A 208 -10.41 -8.70 1.08
C ALA A 208 -9.35 -7.59 0.99
N PRO A 209 -8.68 -7.46 -0.16
CA PRO A 209 -7.56 -6.53 -0.35
C PRO A 209 -8.00 -5.08 -0.51
N SER A 210 -9.30 -4.81 -0.65
CA SER A 210 -9.85 -3.46 -0.79
C SER A 210 -9.59 -2.59 0.44
N VAL A 211 -9.31 -3.20 1.60
CA VAL A 211 -8.95 -2.50 2.82
C VAL A 211 -7.43 -2.30 2.88
N PRO A 212 -6.91 -1.06 2.87
CA PRO A 212 -5.47 -0.83 2.82
C PRO A 212 -4.69 -1.36 4.02
N SER A 213 -5.31 -1.48 5.20
CA SER A 213 -4.64 -1.91 6.43
C SER A 213 -4.21 -3.39 6.41
N VAL A 214 -4.67 -4.21 5.47
CA VAL A 214 -4.25 -5.62 5.32
C VAL A 214 -3.17 -5.83 4.25
N THR A 215 -2.61 -4.76 3.69
CA THR A 215 -1.48 -4.83 2.74
C THR A 215 -0.23 -5.41 3.44
N PRO A 216 0.58 -6.24 2.75
CA PRO A 216 0.51 -6.63 1.33
C PRO A 216 -0.42 -7.79 0.99
N ASP A 217 -0.76 -8.65 1.96
CA ASP A 217 -1.35 -9.96 1.65
C ASP A 217 -2.87 -9.93 1.50
N GLY A 218 -3.55 -8.94 2.09
CA GLY A 218 -4.98 -8.71 1.91
C GLY A 218 -5.91 -9.70 2.64
N PHE A 219 -5.38 -10.52 3.57
CA PHE A 219 -6.14 -11.54 4.28
C PHE A 219 -6.70 -11.08 5.63
N TRP A 220 -7.84 -11.69 5.97
CA TRP A 220 -8.58 -11.50 7.20
C TRP A 220 -8.84 -12.86 7.84
N TYR A 221 -8.81 -12.96 9.15
CA TYR A 221 -9.17 -14.18 9.88
C TYR A 221 -10.56 -14.09 10.48
N LEU A 222 -11.33 -15.17 10.34
CA LEU A 222 -12.57 -15.39 11.07
C LEU A 222 -12.25 -16.01 12.44
N ILE A 223 -12.64 -15.31 13.50
CA ILE A 223 -12.31 -15.69 14.88
C ILE A 223 -13.42 -16.53 15.49
N GLU A 224 -13.05 -17.56 16.25
CA GLU A 224 -13.95 -18.49 16.94
C GLU A 224 -13.88 -18.41 18.47
N THR A 225 -12.83 -17.78 19.01
CA THR A 225 -12.72 -17.60 20.45
C THR A 225 -13.88 -16.78 21.00
N ALA A 226 -14.41 -17.24 22.15
CA ALA A 226 -15.47 -16.54 22.87
C ALA A 226 -15.08 -15.07 23.12
N GLU A 227 -16.08 -14.16 23.04
CA GLU A 227 -15.97 -12.69 22.93
C GLU A 227 -15.87 -12.15 21.49
N TRP A 228 -15.13 -12.81 20.60
CA TRP A 228 -14.96 -12.36 19.20
C TRP A 228 -15.53 -13.32 18.16
N ASN A 229 -16.22 -14.37 18.60
CA ASN A 229 -16.76 -15.41 17.74
C ASN A 229 -17.62 -14.82 16.60
N GLY A 230 -17.28 -15.18 15.37
CA GLY A 230 -17.96 -14.71 14.15
C GLY A 230 -17.48 -13.35 13.63
N LEU A 231 -16.50 -12.71 14.27
CA LEU A 231 -15.91 -11.47 13.80
C LEU A 231 -14.63 -11.73 12.98
N TRP A 232 -14.33 -10.78 12.11
CA TRP A 232 -13.17 -10.75 11.24
C TRP A 232 -12.10 -9.81 11.79
N SER A 233 -10.84 -10.22 11.70
CA SER A 233 -9.70 -9.40 12.09
C SER A 233 -8.61 -9.42 11.02
N PRO A 234 -7.86 -8.33 10.80
CA PRO A 234 -6.76 -8.29 9.84
C PRO A 234 -5.70 -9.35 10.17
N ALA A 235 -5.33 -10.21 9.20
CA ALA A 235 -4.34 -11.29 9.42
C ALA A 235 -2.96 -10.73 9.81
N ASN A 236 -2.60 -9.57 9.29
CA ASN A 236 -1.33 -8.89 9.59
C ASN A 236 -1.30 -8.20 10.97
N SER A 237 -2.31 -8.43 11.81
CA SER A 237 -2.29 -8.04 13.23
C SER A 237 -1.88 -9.20 14.16
N PHE A 238 -1.64 -10.39 13.61
CA PHE A 238 -1.29 -11.61 14.36
C PHE A 238 0.16 -12.02 14.15
N MET A 239 0.74 -12.80 15.05
CA MET A 239 2.12 -13.25 14.95
C MET A 239 2.38 -14.12 13.71
N ASN A 240 1.39 -14.85 13.19
CA ASN A 240 1.52 -15.62 11.94
C ASN A 240 2.74 -16.56 11.92
N GLY A 241 3.04 -17.20 13.06
CA GLY A 241 4.23 -18.03 13.24
C GLY A 241 5.52 -17.28 13.62
N ASP A 242 5.51 -15.94 13.68
CA ASP A 242 6.63 -15.15 14.17
C ASP A 242 6.83 -15.31 15.67
N VAL A 243 8.09 -15.22 16.09
CA VAL A 243 8.46 -15.33 17.51
C VAL A 243 8.13 -14.02 18.24
N PRO A 244 7.44 -14.06 19.39
CA PRO A 244 7.20 -12.88 20.22
C PRO A 244 8.49 -12.14 20.58
N GLY A 245 8.51 -10.83 20.33
CA GLY A 245 9.70 -9.98 20.53
C GLY A 245 10.76 -10.07 19.42
N GLY A 246 10.57 -10.95 18.44
CA GLY A 246 11.36 -11.04 17.23
C GLY A 246 10.92 -10.03 16.15
N PRO A 247 11.60 -10.04 14.98
CA PRO A 247 11.14 -9.27 13.83
C PRO A 247 9.80 -9.83 13.32
N TYR A 248 8.88 -8.95 12.96
CA TYR A 248 7.63 -9.29 12.30
C TYR A 248 7.88 -9.45 10.80
N ILE A 249 7.84 -10.68 10.30
CA ILE A 249 8.23 -11.04 8.93
C ILE A 249 7.10 -11.73 8.15
N HIS A 250 6.05 -12.21 8.81
CA HIS A 250 4.88 -12.82 8.16
C HIS A 250 3.61 -11.96 8.37
N ASN A 251 2.97 -11.53 7.27
CA ASN A 251 1.71 -10.79 7.37
C ASN A 251 0.48 -11.70 7.36
N THR A 252 0.64 -12.98 7.02
CA THR A 252 -0.43 -13.98 7.01
C THR A 252 0.17 -15.36 7.23
N ASP A 253 -0.46 -16.16 8.09
CA ASP A 253 -0.26 -17.60 8.19
C ASP A 253 -1.09 -18.29 7.10
N PHE A 254 -0.38 -18.91 6.16
CA PHE A 254 -1.01 -19.64 5.05
C PHE A 254 -1.42 -21.07 5.42
N ASP A 255 -1.10 -21.56 6.64
CA ASP A 255 -1.62 -22.81 7.18
C ASP A 255 -3.08 -22.68 7.70
N VAL A 256 -3.57 -21.44 7.82
CA VAL A 256 -4.99 -21.11 7.99
C VAL A 256 -5.70 -21.32 6.65
N PRO A 257 -6.72 -22.20 6.58
CA PRO A 257 -7.41 -22.52 5.33
C PRO A 257 -8.23 -21.33 4.82
N VAL A 258 -8.48 -21.26 3.51
CA VAL A 258 -9.38 -20.23 2.95
C VAL A 258 -10.84 -20.54 3.35
N CYS A 259 -11.64 -19.50 3.60
CA CYS A 259 -13.06 -19.67 3.88
C CYS A 259 -13.85 -20.01 2.60
N GLU A 260 -14.76 -20.98 2.71
CA GLU A 260 -15.72 -21.41 1.68
C GLU A 260 -17.18 -21.16 2.11
#